data_AF-A0A1S4BXL2-F1
#
_entry.id   AF-A0A1S4BXL2-F1
#
_cell.length_a   1.000
_cell.length_b   1.000
_cell.length_c   1.000
_cell.angle_alpha   90.00
_cell.angle_beta   90.00
_cell.angle_gamma   90.00
#
_symmetry.space_group_name_H-M   'P 1'
#
loop_
_entity.id
_entity.type
_entity.pdbx_description
1 polymer ?
#
loop_
_entity_poly.entity_id
_entity_poly.type
_entity_poly.pdbx_seq_one_letter_code
_entity_poly.pdbx_strand_id
1 'polypeptide(L)'
;MWVFYLISLPLTMGMVGVTLWYFAGPDVPRYVRYTVGYTWFCSLSIIILVPADIWTTLSNHDKGQISFFWSWSYWSTFLLTWAVVPIIQGYEDAGDFTITERLKTSAHANLVYYLCVGAIGLFGLLLLIVVQEYRIGNIPGFAMACSNTFGLVTGAFLLGFGLSEIPKGIWRSADWTTHQKILSHKVAKMAVKLDDAHQEFSNAIVVAQATSKQMSKRDPLRPYMNVIDKMLIQMLSEDPSFKPQGGNLGENDMDYDTDAKTMAALRRQLKIAREKYCRYRRNPFCTGGKLAQENSLILYDCKNHRVYEFCNSSA
;
A
#
# COMPACT_ATOMS: atom_id res chain seq x y z
N MET A 1 23.50 29.56 -7.58
CA MET A 1 23.29 28.28 -6.88
C MET A 1 22.38 28.36 -5.67
N TRP A 2 22.60 29.30 -4.72
CA TRP A 2 21.72 29.44 -3.55
C TRP A 2 20.23 29.61 -3.90
N VAL A 3 19.91 30.46 -4.88
CA VAL A 3 18.53 30.63 -5.37
C VAL A 3 17.96 29.32 -5.93
N PHE A 4 18.76 28.53 -6.63
CA PHE A 4 18.33 27.23 -7.15
C PHE A 4 17.99 26.25 -6.01
N TYR A 5 18.84 26.15 -4.98
CA TYR A 5 18.56 25.31 -3.82
C TYR A 5 17.35 25.80 -3.01
N LEU A 6 17.19 27.12 -2.88
CA LEU A 6 16.03 27.73 -2.21
C LEU A 6 14.70 27.42 -2.90
N ILE A 7 14.70 27.13 -4.21
CA ILE A 7 13.48 26.79 -4.95
C ILE A 7 13.31 25.27 -5.08
N SER A 8 14.37 24.56 -5.45
CA SER A 8 14.32 23.12 -5.73
C SER A 8 14.09 22.27 -4.48
N LEU A 9 14.61 22.67 -3.32
CA LEU A 9 14.46 21.92 -2.08
C LEU A 9 13.02 22.01 -1.52
N PRO A 10 12.38 23.19 -1.42
CA PRO A 10 10.97 23.26 -1.07
C PRO A 10 10.05 22.60 -2.10
N LEU A 11 10.38 22.69 -3.40
CA LEU A 11 9.61 22.05 -4.45
C LEU A 11 9.62 20.52 -4.29
N THR A 12 10.80 19.92 -4.15
CA THR A 12 10.93 18.45 -3.96
C THR A 12 10.29 18.00 -2.65
N MET A 13 10.52 18.71 -1.54
CA MET A 13 9.86 18.41 -0.27
C MET A 13 8.35 18.58 -0.33
N GLY A 14 7.85 19.58 -1.06
CA GLY A 14 6.43 19.79 -1.32
C GLY A 14 5.81 18.64 -2.13
N MET A 15 6.48 18.20 -3.19
CA MET A 15 6.05 17.04 -3.99
C MET A 15 5.98 15.76 -3.15
N VAL A 16 7.00 15.49 -2.33
CA VAL A 16 7.01 14.36 -1.38
C VAL A 16 5.89 14.50 -0.35
N GLY A 17 5.68 15.70 0.20
CA GLY A 17 4.63 15.97 1.18
C GLY A 17 3.22 15.74 0.62
N VAL A 18 2.93 16.26 -0.57
CA VAL A 18 1.64 16.10 -1.24
C VAL A 18 1.37 14.65 -1.59
N THR A 19 2.34 13.95 -2.16
CA THR A 19 2.20 12.53 -2.48
C THR A 19 1.98 11.71 -1.21
N LEU A 20 2.70 12.01 -0.12
CA LEU A 20 2.54 11.28 1.15
C LEU A 20 1.15 11.51 1.72
N TRP A 21 0.69 12.76 1.72
CA TRP A 21 -0.65 13.10 2.18
C TRP A 21 -1.74 12.42 1.36
N TYR A 22 -1.58 12.38 0.03
CA TYR A 22 -2.54 11.75 -0.87
C TYR A 22 -2.61 10.23 -0.69
N PHE A 23 -1.47 9.54 -0.55
CA PHE A 23 -1.42 8.08 -0.48
C PHE A 23 -1.49 7.51 0.95
N ALA A 24 -1.11 8.26 2.00
CA ALA A 24 -1.09 7.75 3.36
C ALA A 24 -2.51 7.53 3.91
N GLY A 25 -2.73 6.38 4.55
CA GLY A 25 -3.90 6.12 5.40
C GLY A 25 -3.78 6.87 6.74
N PRO A 26 -4.90 7.23 7.39
CA PRO A 26 -4.90 7.95 8.68
C PRO A 26 -4.21 7.15 9.80
N ASP A 27 -4.26 5.82 9.72
CA ASP A 27 -3.76 4.89 10.74
C ASP A 27 -2.33 4.39 10.47
N VAL A 28 -1.69 4.85 9.39
CA VAL A 28 -0.32 4.42 9.06
C VAL A 28 0.67 4.91 10.12
N PRO A 29 1.51 4.03 10.70
CA PRO A 29 2.47 4.42 11.71
C PRO A 29 3.45 5.50 11.21
N ARG A 30 3.85 6.40 12.12
CA ARG A 30 4.73 7.54 11.77
C ARG A 30 6.06 7.10 11.16
N TYR A 31 6.66 6.03 11.68
CA TYR A 31 7.93 5.52 11.16
C TYR A 31 7.81 5.04 9.71
N VAL A 32 6.70 4.38 9.33
CA VAL A 32 6.44 3.99 7.93
C VAL A 32 6.32 5.22 7.04
N ARG A 33 5.58 6.24 7.48
CA ARG A 33 5.42 7.49 6.72
C ARG A 33 6.77 8.19 6.50
N TYR A 34 7.62 8.25 7.52
CA TYR A 34 8.95 8.85 7.39
C TYR A 34 9.85 8.05 6.46
N THR A 35 9.87 6.71 6.57
CA THR A 35 10.69 5.88 5.67
C THR A 35 10.25 6.00 4.21
N VAL A 36 8.94 5.93 3.93
CA VAL A 36 8.41 6.09 2.57
C VAL A 36 8.70 7.50 2.05
N GLY A 37 8.51 8.52 2.89
CA GLY A 37 8.85 9.90 2.56
C GLY A 37 10.32 10.08 2.18
N TYR A 38 11.21 9.49 2.97
CA TYR A 38 12.65 9.51 2.68
C TYR A 38 12.98 8.75 1.40
N THR A 39 12.31 7.63 1.13
CA THR A 39 12.48 6.86 -0.12
C THR A 39 12.13 7.70 -1.35
N TRP A 40 11.01 8.41 -1.30
CA TRP A 40 10.61 9.32 -2.38
C TRP A 40 11.51 10.53 -2.49
N PHE A 41 11.97 11.08 -1.37
CA PHE A 41 12.97 12.14 -1.38
C PHE A 41 14.26 11.70 -2.06
N CYS A 42 14.79 10.52 -1.72
CA CYS A 42 15.97 9.94 -2.39
C CYS A 42 15.75 9.72 -3.88
N SER A 43 14.53 9.35 -4.30
CA SER A 43 14.18 9.15 -5.71
C SER A 43 14.09 10.48 -6.48
N LEU A 44 13.54 11.52 -5.84
CA LEU A 44 13.38 12.85 -6.42
C LEU A 44 14.61 13.76 -6.24
N SER A 45 15.62 13.31 -5.47
CA SER A 45 16.86 14.04 -5.23
C SER A 45 17.60 14.36 -6.52
N ILE A 46 17.39 13.58 -7.58
CA ILE A 46 17.97 13.79 -8.91
C ILE A 46 17.64 15.16 -9.50
N ILE A 47 16.46 15.73 -9.15
CA ILE A 47 16.03 17.07 -9.56
C ILE A 47 16.98 18.13 -9.00
N ILE A 48 17.56 17.89 -7.82
CA ILE A 48 18.51 18.78 -7.16
C ILE A 48 19.95 18.46 -7.58
N LEU A 49 20.31 17.17 -7.60
CA LEU A 49 21.69 16.73 -7.81
C LEU A 49 22.19 16.94 -9.23
N VAL A 50 21.36 16.70 -10.25
CA VAL A 50 21.81 16.81 -11.66
C VAL A 50 22.17 18.26 -12.02
N PRO A 51 21.32 19.28 -11.77
CA PRO A 51 21.69 20.66 -12.06
C PRO A 51 22.88 21.15 -11.22
N ALA A 52 22.99 20.68 -9.97
CA ALA A 52 24.12 20.98 -9.11
C ALA A 52 25.44 20.42 -9.68
N ASP A 53 25.43 19.19 -10.20
CA ASP A 53 26.60 18.53 -10.79
C ASP A 53 27.06 19.17 -12.11
N ILE A 54 26.11 19.58 -12.94
CA ILE A 54 26.40 20.35 -14.16
C ILE A 54 27.07 21.68 -13.79
N TRP A 55 26.55 22.37 -12.77
CA TRP A 55 27.11 23.63 -12.32
C TRP A 55 28.51 23.52 -11.73
N THR A 56 28.77 22.52 -10.87
CA THR A 56 30.09 22.30 -10.28
C THR A 56 31.13 21.99 -11.34
N THR A 57 30.74 21.23 -12.38
CA THR A 57 31.57 20.93 -13.54
C THR A 57 31.89 22.18 -14.36
N LEU A 58 30.89 23.04 -14.62
CA LEU A 58 31.09 24.30 -15.35
C LEU A 58 31.94 25.31 -14.57
N SER A 59 31.78 25.34 -13.25
CA SER A 59 32.41 26.34 -12.38
C SER A 59 33.79 25.94 -11.86
N ASN A 60 34.34 24.79 -12.30
CA ASN A 60 35.59 24.19 -11.79
C ASN A 60 35.70 24.19 -10.25
N HIS A 61 34.57 24.04 -9.57
CA HIS A 61 34.54 23.95 -8.11
C HIS A 61 34.87 22.52 -7.65
N ASP A 62 35.25 22.38 -6.37
CA ASP A 62 35.59 21.09 -5.78
C ASP A 62 34.48 20.04 -5.96
N LYS A 63 34.81 18.97 -6.70
CA LYS A 63 33.92 17.85 -7.01
C LYS A 63 33.64 16.95 -5.79
N GLY A 64 34.33 17.15 -4.68
CA GLY A 64 34.21 16.32 -3.47
C GLY A 64 32.82 16.34 -2.86
N GLN A 65 32.19 17.52 -2.76
CA GLN A 65 30.87 17.66 -2.14
C GLN A 65 29.78 16.97 -2.97
N ILE A 66 29.75 17.18 -4.30
CA ILE A 66 28.75 16.57 -5.16
C ILE A 66 28.91 15.05 -5.24
N SER A 67 30.15 14.55 -5.24
CA SER A 67 30.44 13.11 -5.20
C SER A 67 29.95 12.48 -3.89
N PHE A 68 30.13 13.17 -2.75
CA PHE A 68 29.56 12.72 -1.48
C PHE A 68 28.03 12.62 -1.54
N PHE A 69 27.34 13.62 -2.08
CA PHE A 69 25.88 13.58 -2.19
C PHE A 69 25.37 12.49 -3.13
N TRP A 70 26.04 12.25 -4.25
CA TRP A 70 25.74 11.12 -5.14
C TRP A 70 25.92 9.78 -4.44
N SER A 71 27.04 9.60 -3.74
CA SER A 71 27.32 8.40 -2.94
C SER A 71 26.28 8.21 -1.86
N TRP A 72 25.94 9.28 -1.12
CA TRP A 72 24.91 9.26 -0.09
C TRP A 72 23.55 8.85 -0.64
N SER A 73 23.11 9.46 -1.75
CA SER A 73 21.83 9.14 -2.38
C SER A 73 21.80 7.70 -2.89
N TYR A 74 22.89 7.23 -3.50
CA TYR A 74 23.04 5.86 -3.98
C TYR A 74 22.94 4.84 -2.83
N TRP A 75 23.79 4.98 -1.81
CA TRP A 75 23.82 4.04 -0.68
C TRP A 75 22.55 4.09 0.15
N SER A 76 21.94 5.27 0.32
CA SER A 76 20.65 5.40 0.98
C SER A 76 19.57 4.65 0.20
N THR A 77 19.47 4.87 -1.12
CA THR A 77 18.48 4.17 -1.96
C THR A 77 18.70 2.67 -1.96
N PHE A 78 19.95 2.23 -1.99
CA PHE A 78 20.31 0.83 -1.93
C PHE A 78 19.87 0.19 -0.61
N LEU A 79 20.24 0.77 0.53
CA LEU A 79 19.86 0.27 1.85
C LEU A 79 18.34 0.31 2.06
N LEU A 80 17.67 1.37 1.60
CA LEU A 80 16.22 1.48 1.69
C LEU A 80 15.53 0.38 0.90
N THR A 81 15.96 0.13 -0.33
CA THR A 81 15.34 -0.84 -1.24
C THR A 81 15.58 -2.28 -0.78
N TRP A 82 16.80 -2.61 -0.36
CA TRP A 82 17.19 -3.99 -0.09
C TRP A 82 17.05 -4.40 1.38
N ALA A 83 17.01 -3.46 2.32
CA ALA A 83 16.90 -3.79 3.74
C ALA A 83 15.66 -3.16 4.36
N VAL A 84 15.58 -1.82 4.38
CA VAL A 84 14.63 -1.12 5.24
C VAL A 84 13.18 -1.33 4.79
N VAL A 85 12.87 -1.11 3.52
CA VAL A 85 11.49 -1.20 3.01
C VAL A 85 10.94 -2.63 3.09
N PRO A 86 11.65 -3.69 2.64
CA PRO A 86 11.14 -5.06 2.73
C PRO A 86 10.95 -5.52 4.18
N ILE A 87 11.86 -5.14 5.09
CA ILE A 87 11.71 -5.48 6.52
C ILE A 87 10.49 -4.78 7.12
N ILE A 88 10.25 -3.51 6.79
CA ILE A 88 9.07 -2.77 7.26
C ILE A 88 7.79 -3.38 6.69
N GLN A 89 7.78 -3.77 5.41
CA GLN A 89 6.64 -4.45 4.78
C GLN A 89 6.32 -5.76 5.51
N GLY A 90 7.30 -6.64 5.69
CA GLY A 90 7.10 -7.91 6.41
C GLY A 90 6.76 -7.70 7.90
N TYR A 91 7.25 -6.63 8.53
CA TYR A 91 6.93 -6.32 9.93
C TYR A 91 5.49 -5.88 10.10
N GLU A 92 4.98 -5.02 9.21
CA GLU A 92 3.59 -4.55 9.26
C GLU A 92 2.59 -5.61 8.82
N ASP A 93 3.01 -6.53 7.96
CA ASP A 93 2.24 -7.72 7.59
C ASP A 93 2.21 -8.80 8.68
N ALA A 94 3.23 -8.87 9.56
CA ALA A 94 3.27 -9.85 10.65
C ALA A 94 2.23 -9.54 11.75
N GLY A 95 1.41 -10.54 12.08
CA GLY A 95 0.40 -10.49 13.14
C GLY A 95 0.92 -10.81 14.54
N ASP A 96 2.21 -11.13 14.67
CA ASP A 96 2.81 -11.62 15.92
C ASP A 96 2.69 -10.56 17.04
N PHE A 97 2.63 -11.04 18.29
CA PHE A 97 2.34 -10.17 19.43
C PHE A 97 3.56 -9.42 19.95
N THR A 98 4.77 -9.93 19.70
CA THR A 98 6.03 -9.31 20.14
C THR A 98 6.80 -8.67 19.00
N ILE A 99 7.51 -7.57 19.28
CA ILE A 99 8.31 -6.83 18.29
C ILE A 99 9.44 -7.72 17.74
N THR A 100 10.04 -8.55 18.60
CA THR A 100 11.12 -9.47 18.24
C THR A 100 10.66 -10.58 17.30
N GLU A 101 9.49 -11.16 17.53
CA GLU A 101 8.92 -12.18 16.63
C GLU A 101 8.54 -11.57 15.29
N ARG A 102 7.88 -10.41 15.28
CA ARG A 102 7.54 -9.71 14.02
C ARG A 102 8.77 -9.41 13.18
N LEU A 103 9.86 -8.93 13.81
CA LEU A 103 11.12 -8.67 13.11
C LEU A 103 11.78 -9.96 12.60
N LYS A 104 11.78 -11.04 13.39
CA LYS A 104 12.32 -12.34 12.98
C LYS A 104 11.53 -12.94 11.82
N THR A 105 10.20 -12.91 11.90
CA THR A 105 9.29 -13.40 10.85
C THR A 105 9.49 -12.60 9.56
N SER A 106 9.55 -11.28 9.65
CA SER A 106 9.82 -10.40 8.50
C SER A 106 11.20 -10.65 7.88
N ALA A 107 12.25 -10.70 8.70
CA ALA A 107 13.61 -10.94 8.25
C ALA A 107 13.76 -12.33 7.60
N HIS A 108 13.14 -13.36 8.17
CA HIS A 108 13.16 -14.70 7.61
C HIS A 108 12.47 -14.76 6.24
N ALA A 109 11.27 -14.17 6.11
CA ALA A 109 10.55 -14.13 4.83
C ALA A 109 11.37 -13.41 3.74
N ASN A 110 11.97 -12.28 4.09
CA ASN A 110 12.81 -11.52 3.17
C ASN A 110 14.12 -12.26 2.82
N LEU A 111 14.73 -12.94 3.78
CA LEU A 111 15.93 -13.75 3.57
C LEU A 111 15.66 -14.94 2.65
N VAL A 112 14.52 -15.62 2.79
CA VAL A 112 14.12 -16.70 1.86
C VAL A 112 13.97 -16.15 0.44
N TYR A 113 13.31 -14.99 0.27
CA TYR A 113 13.20 -14.34 -1.03
C TYR A 113 14.58 -14.05 -1.63
N TYR A 114 15.50 -13.49 -0.86
CA TYR A 114 16.87 -13.22 -1.32
C TYR A 114 17.68 -14.48 -1.60
N LEU A 115 17.49 -15.56 -0.85
CA LEU A 115 18.13 -16.84 -1.15
C LEU A 115 17.63 -17.41 -2.47
N CYS A 116 16.32 -17.33 -2.75
CA CYS A 116 15.77 -17.77 -4.04
C CYS A 116 16.32 -16.94 -5.21
N VAL A 117 16.26 -15.60 -5.10
CA VAL A 117 16.80 -14.70 -6.14
C VAL A 117 18.30 -14.89 -6.31
N GLY A 118 19.04 -15.03 -5.20
CA GLY A 118 20.47 -15.27 -5.18
C GLY A 118 20.85 -16.62 -5.81
N ALA A 119 20.08 -17.67 -5.57
CA ALA A 119 20.29 -18.98 -6.19
C ALA A 119 20.08 -18.94 -7.71
N ILE A 120 19.02 -18.25 -8.18
CA ILE A 120 18.77 -18.04 -9.60
C ILE A 120 19.91 -17.20 -10.23
N GLY A 121 20.35 -16.14 -9.56
CA GLY A 121 21.46 -15.32 -9.99
C GLY A 121 22.78 -16.08 -10.06
N LEU A 122 23.07 -16.92 -9.05
CA LEU A 122 24.25 -17.78 -9.02
C LEU A 122 24.22 -18.81 -10.14
N PHE A 123 23.07 -19.44 -10.39
CA PHE A 123 22.89 -20.37 -11.51
C PHE A 123 23.15 -19.68 -12.85
N GLY A 124 22.58 -18.48 -13.06
CA GLY A 124 22.85 -17.66 -14.24
C GLY A 124 24.33 -17.31 -14.40
N LEU A 125 25.01 -16.95 -13.31
CA LEU A 125 26.44 -16.65 -13.31
C LEU A 125 27.29 -17.88 -13.68
N LEU A 126 26.96 -19.06 -13.13
CA LEU A 126 27.65 -20.31 -13.45
C LEU A 126 27.49 -20.67 -14.92
N LEU A 127 26.27 -20.55 -15.48
CA LEU A 127 26.03 -20.75 -16.90
C LEU A 127 26.86 -19.80 -17.77
N LEU A 128 26.98 -18.53 -17.38
CA LEU A 128 27.75 -17.54 -18.12
C LEU A 128 29.24 -17.89 -18.15
N ILE A 129 29.80 -18.33 -17.02
CA ILE A 129 31.20 -18.76 -16.93
C ILE A 129 31.45 -19.98 -17.82
N VAL A 130 30.53 -20.95 -17.85
CA VAL A 130 30.66 -22.19 -18.64
C VAL A 130 30.51 -21.93 -20.15
N VAL A 131 29.56 -21.10 -20.55
CA VAL A 131 29.23 -20.90 -21.98
C VAL A 131 30.19 -19.94 -22.67
N GLN A 132 30.74 -18.96 -21.95
CA GLN A 132 31.40 -17.80 -22.58
C GLN A 132 32.91 -17.69 -22.32
N GLU A 133 33.54 -18.69 -21.67
CA GLU A 133 34.92 -18.64 -21.15
C GLU A 133 35.27 -17.26 -20.53
N TYR A 134 34.31 -16.72 -19.78
CA TYR A 134 34.38 -15.33 -19.38
C TYR A 134 35.45 -15.17 -18.29
N ARG A 135 36.51 -14.40 -18.58
CA ARG A 135 37.51 -14.06 -17.56
C ARG A 135 36.82 -13.29 -16.43
N ILE A 136 37.10 -13.68 -15.19
CA ILE A 136 36.48 -13.15 -13.96
C ILE A 136 36.53 -11.60 -13.89
N GLY A 137 37.53 -10.97 -14.51
CA GLY A 137 37.65 -9.51 -14.63
C GLY A 137 36.55 -8.81 -15.44
N ASN A 138 35.84 -9.52 -16.33
CA ASN A 138 34.80 -8.94 -17.18
C ASN A 138 33.38 -9.03 -16.56
N ILE A 139 33.19 -9.87 -15.52
CA ILE A 139 31.92 -10.08 -14.83
C ILE A 139 31.28 -8.76 -14.32
N PRO A 140 32.00 -7.85 -13.64
CA PRO A 140 31.39 -6.60 -13.17
C PRO A 140 30.94 -5.69 -14.32
N GLY A 141 31.67 -5.68 -15.43
CA GLY A 141 31.28 -4.92 -16.64
C GLY A 141 29.98 -5.44 -17.25
N PHE A 142 29.84 -6.77 -17.34
CA PHE A 142 28.61 -7.41 -17.79
C PHE A 142 27.43 -7.12 -16.85
N ALA A 143 27.65 -7.24 -15.53
CA ALA A 143 26.62 -6.95 -14.53
C ALA A 143 26.14 -5.50 -14.58
N MET A 144 27.06 -4.54 -14.77
CA MET A 144 26.72 -3.13 -14.98
C MET A 144 25.88 -2.93 -16.26
N ALA A 145 26.26 -3.58 -17.37
CA ALA A 145 25.53 -3.50 -18.63
C ALA A 145 24.11 -4.10 -18.52
N CYS A 146 23.96 -5.26 -17.87
CA CYS A 146 22.65 -5.88 -17.62
C CYS A 146 21.77 -5.01 -16.72
N SER A 147 22.33 -4.47 -15.64
CA SER A 147 21.61 -3.56 -14.73
C SER A 147 21.10 -2.32 -15.47
N ASN A 148 21.95 -1.71 -16.30
CA ASN A 148 21.57 -0.54 -17.09
C ASN A 148 20.50 -0.88 -18.14
N THR A 149 20.63 -2.03 -18.81
CA THR A 149 19.65 -2.50 -19.80
C THR A 149 18.29 -2.76 -19.14
N PHE A 150 18.28 -3.42 -17.97
CA PHE A 150 17.05 -3.60 -17.19
C PHE A 150 16.39 -2.26 -16.83
N GLY A 151 17.19 -1.28 -16.37
CA GLY A 151 16.70 0.06 -16.05
C GLY A 151 16.11 0.78 -17.26
N LEU A 152 16.79 0.75 -18.41
CA LEU A 152 16.32 1.37 -19.65
C LEU A 152 15.06 0.70 -20.21
N VAL A 153 15.03 -0.63 -20.23
CA VAL A 153 13.86 -1.41 -20.69
C VAL A 153 12.65 -1.12 -19.79
N THR A 154 12.83 -1.18 -18.47
CA THR A 154 11.76 -0.89 -17.50
C THR A 154 11.29 0.56 -17.63
N GLY A 155 12.22 1.50 -17.77
CA GLY A 155 11.92 2.91 -18.00
C GLY A 155 11.14 3.15 -19.30
N ALA A 156 11.53 2.49 -20.38
CA ALA A 156 10.83 2.57 -21.67
C ALA A 156 9.38 2.06 -21.57
N PHE A 157 9.13 0.96 -20.87
CA PHE A 157 7.76 0.46 -20.65
C PHE A 157 6.92 1.40 -19.79
N LEU A 158 7.48 1.89 -18.68
CA LEU A 158 6.80 2.83 -17.78
C LEU A 158 6.46 4.15 -18.48
N LEU A 159 7.41 4.71 -19.22
CA LEU A 159 7.21 5.94 -20.01
C LEU A 159 6.22 5.71 -21.15
N GLY A 160 6.30 4.58 -21.85
CA GLY A 160 5.35 4.23 -22.91
C GLY A 160 3.90 4.13 -22.39
N PHE A 161 3.72 3.53 -21.21
CA PHE A 161 2.41 3.50 -20.55
C PHE A 161 1.96 4.91 -20.14
N GLY A 162 2.84 5.69 -19.49
CA GLY A 162 2.53 7.06 -19.07
C GLY A 162 2.14 7.97 -20.24
N LEU A 163 2.90 7.94 -21.33
CA LEU A 163 2.66 8.75 -22.53
C LEU A 163 1.39 8.35 -23.28
N SER A 164 0.93 7.10 -23.19
CA SER A 164 -0.26 6.64 -23.92
C SER A 164 -1.54 6.71 -23.09
N GLU A 165 -1.49 6.36 -21.80
CA GLU A 165 -2.68 6.33 -20.95
C GLU A 165 -3.10 7.72 -20.48
N ILE A 166 -2.17 8.67 -20.29
CA ILE A 166 -2.54 10.03 -19.88
C ILE A 166 -3.38 10.73 -20.98
N PRO A 167 -2.97 10.80 -22.25
CA PRO A 167 -3.78 11.44 -23.31
C PRO A 167 -5.07 10.69 -23.59
N LYS A 168 -5.04 9.35 -23.61
CA LYS A 168 -6.26 8.53 -23.76
C LYS A 168 -7.24 8.80 -22.62
N GLY A 169 -6.74 8.95 -21.38
CA GLY A 169 -7.54 9.28 -20.22
C GLY A 169 -8.22 10.65 -20.35
N ILE A 170 -7.48 11.66 -20.84
CA ILE A 170 -8.00 13.00 -21.11
C ILE A 170 -9.05 12.95 -22.23
N TRP A 171 -8.74 12.30 -23.35
CA TRP A 171 -9.64 12.16 -24.50
C TRP A 171 -10.95 11.46 -24.12
N ARG A 172 -10.86 10.33 -23.41
CA ARG A 172 -12.03 9.58 -22.93
C ARG A 172 -12.83 10.32 -21.87
N SER A 173 -12.23 11.32 -21.23
CA SER A 173 -12.90 12.20 -20.28
C SER A 173 -13.54 13.43 -20.92
N ALA A 174 -13.21 13.74 -22.18
CA ALA A 174 -13.84 14.83 -22.92
C ALA A 174 -15.28 14.51 -23.32
N ASP A 175 -15.59 13.24 -23.62
CA ASP A 175 -16.95 12.80 -23.94
C ASP A 175 -17.81 12.63 -22.68
N TRP A 176 -18.71 13.59 -22.44
CA TRP A 176 -19.55 13.63 -21.23
C TRP A 176 -20.41 12.36 -21.02
N THR A 177 -21.04 11.84 -22.08
CA THR A 177 -21.93 10.67 -22.01
C THR A 177 -21.18 9.38 -21.71
N THR A 178 -20.02 9.19 -22.33
CA THR A 178 -19.12 8.05 -22.08
C THR A 178 -18.49 8.15 -20.69
N HIS A 179 -18.08 9.35 -20.29
CA HIS A 179 -17.52 9.60 -18.97
C HIS A 179 -18.52 9.28 -17.86
N GLN A 180 -19.78 9.70 -17.99
CA GLN A 180 -20.84 9.39 -17.01
C GLN A 180 -21.12 7.89 -16.90
N LYS A 181 -21.14 7.14 -18.01
CA LYS A 181 -21.28 5.67 -18.00
C LYS A 181 -20.10 4.98 -17.30
N ILE A 182 -18.87 5.43 -17.56
CA ILE A 182 -17.68 4.90 -16.91
C ILE A 182 -17.68 5.21 -15.41
N LEU A 183 -18.07 6.43 -15.04
CA LEU A 183 -18.11 6.86 -13.64
C LEU A 183 -19.18 6.10 -12.85
N SER A 184 -20.39 5.95 -13.40
CA SER A 184 -21.46 5.16 -12.78
C SER A 184 -21.06 3.69 -12.60
N HIS A 185 -20.44 3.07 -13.62
CA HIS A 185 -19.91 1.71 -13.49
C HIS A 185 -18.79 1.63 -12.43
N LYS A 186 -17.89 2.62 -12.36
CA LYS A 186 -16.86 2.70 -11.31
C LYS A 186 -17.50 2.83 -9.92
N VAL A 187 -18.48 3.70 -9.74
CA VAL A 187 -19.20 3.88 -8.47
C VAL A 187 -19.89 2.57 -8.06
N ALA A 188 -20.60 1.91 -8.98
CA ALA A 188 -21.24 0.62 -8.71
C ALA A 188 -20.21 -0.44 -8.29
N LYS A 189 -19.10 -0.58 -9.03
CA LYS A 189 -18.02 -1.52 -8.68
C LYS A 189 -17.36 -1.19 -7.34
N MET A 190 -17.23 0.09 -7.01
CA MET A 190 -16.67 0.54 -5.74
C MET A 190 -17.62 0.29 -4.57
N ALA A 191 -18.92 0.45 -4.78
CA ALA A 191 -19.94 0.11 -3.79
C ALA A 191 -19.94 -1.40 -3.48
N VAL A 192 -19.88 -2.26 -4.51
CA VAL A 192 -19.75 -3.73 -4.32
C VAL A 192 -18.49 -4.06 -3.52
N LYS A 193 -17.34 -3.49 -3.89
CA LYS A 193 -16.08 -3.72 -3.14
C LYS A 193 -16.12 -3.23 -1.69
N LEU A 194 -16.87 -2.15 -1.44
CA LEU A 194 -17.06 -1.64 -0.08
C LEU A 194 -17.94 -2.59 0.73
N ASP A 195 -18.99 -3.14 0.11
CA ASP A 195 -19.89 -4.12 0.73
C ASP A 195 -19.15 -5.44 1.04
N ASP A 196 -18.39 -5.97 0.07
CA ASP A 196 -17.51 -7.14 0.26
C ASP A 196 -16.53 -6.93 1.43
N ALA A 197 -15.89 -5.75 1.49
CA ALA A 197 -14.96 -5.42 2.56
C ALA A 197 -15.65 -5.22 3.92
N HIS A 198 -16.88 -4.68 3.92
CA HIS A 198 -17.72 -4.56 5.12
C HIS A 198 -18.09 -5.95 5.65
N GLN A 199 -18.40 -6.89 4.76
CA GLN A 199 -18.72 -8.27 5.10
C GLN A 199 -17.51 -9.03 5.62
N GLU A 200 -16.35 -8.94 4.94
CA GLU A 200 -15.08 -9.53 5.42
C GLU A 200 -14.73 -9.03 6.84
N PHE A 201 -14.87 -7.73 7.08
CA PHE A 201 -14.56 -7.15 8.39
C PHE A 201 -15.58 -7.55 9.46
N SER A 202 -16.88 -7.61 9.12
CA SER A 202 -17.92 -8.09 10.03
C SER A 202 -17.70 -9.55 10.42
N ASN A 203 -17.36 -10.42 9.47
CA ASN A 203 -17.06 -11.83 9.73
C ASN A 203 -15.84 -11.96 10.66
N ALA A 204 -14.75 -11.21 10.41
CA ALA A 204 -13.57 -11.23 11.28
C ALA A 204 -13.88 -10.78 12.72
N ILE A 205 -14.78 -9.80 12.92
CA ILE A 205 -15.25 -9.37 14.24
C ILE A 205 -16.05 -10.49 14.92
N VAL A 206 -16.97 -11.14 14.19
CA VAL A 206 -17.79 -12.24 14.73
C VAL A 206 -16.93 -13.43 15.14
N VAL A 207 -15.94 -13.81 14.31
CA VAL A 207 -14.95 -14.84 14.63
C VAL A 207 -14.20 -14.48 15.90
N ALA A 208 -13.63 -13.26 15.98
CA ALA A 208 -12.90 -12.83 17.18
C ALA A 208 -13.77 -12.87 18.45
N GLN A 209 -15.04 -12.44 18.35
CA GLN A 209 -15.99 -12.50 19.46
C GLN A 209 -16.37 -13.94 19.85
N ALA A 210 -16.55 -14.82 18.87
CA ALA A 210 -16.86 -16.23 19.09
C ALA A 210 -15.69 -16.94 19.77
N THR A 211 -14.46 -16.74 19.29
CA THR A 211 -13.24 -17.28 19.89
C THR A 211 -13.05 -16.75 21.33
N SER A 212 -13.31 -15.46 21.59
CA SER A 212 -13.21 -14.89 22.96
C SER A 212 -14.23 -15.51 23.94
N LYS A 213 -15.43 -15.84 23.44
CA LYS A 213 -16.49 -16.52 24.22
C LYS A 213 -16.20 -17.99 24.48
N GLN A 214 -15.63 -18.70 23.51
CA GLN A 214 -15.27 -20.12 23.66
C GLN A 214 -14.08 -20.32 24.60
N MET A 215 -13.14 -19.38 24.64
CA MET A 215 -11.94 -19.48 25.45
C MET A 215 -12.22 -19.40 26.96
N SER A 216 -11.70 -20.37 27.72
CA SER A 216 -11.78 -20.37 29.19
C SER A 216 -11.00 -19.20 29.81
N LYS A 217 -11.46 -18.69 30.96
CA LYS A 217 -10.78 -17.59 31.67
C LYS A 217 -9.38 -17.95 32.18
N ARG A 218 -9.05 -19.24 32.26
CA ARG A 218 -7.77 -19.77 32.76
C ARG A 218 -6.83 -20.24 31.65
N ASP A 219 -7.19 -19.99 30.39
CA ASP A 219 -6.41 -20.43 29.24
C ASP A 219 -5.06 -19.68 29.17
N PRO A 220 -3.91 -20.37 28.98
CA PRO A 220 -2.62 -19.71 28.74
C PRO A 220 -2.63 -18.73 27.56
N LEU A 221 -3.53 -18.89 26.58
CA LEU A 221 -3.68 -17.98 25.43
C LEU A 221 -4.53 -16.73 25.71
N ARG A 222 -5.17 -16.64 26.88
CA ARG A 222 -6.04 -15.51 27.27
C ARG A 222 -5.38 -14.12 27.18
N PRO A 223 -4.10 -13.93 27.55
CA PRO A 223 -3.44 -12.64 27.39
C PRO A 223 -3.41 -12.14 25.94
N TYR A 224 -3.24 -13.04 24.95
CA TYR A 224 -3.25 -12.70 23.53
C TYR A 224 -4.64 -12.29 23.05
N MET A 225 -5.68 -13.01 23.46
CA MET A 225 -7.07 -12.66 23.16
C MET A 225 -7.46 -11.31 23.77
N ASN A 226 -7.02 -11.01 25.00
CA ASN A 226 -7.29 -9.71 25.63
C ASN A 226 -6.70 -8.53 24.81
N VAL A 227 -5.57 -8.72 24.12
CA VAL A 227 -4.99 -7.72 23.20
C VAL A 227 -5.89 -7.54 21.98
N ILE A 228 -6.40 -8.64 21.41
CA ILE A 228 -7.34 -8.61 20.28
C ILE A 228 -8.65 -7.92 20.70
N ASP A 229 -9.23 -8.28 21.84
CA ASP A 229 -10.46 -7.69 22.38
C ASP A 229 -10.29 -6.17 22.60
N LYS A 230 -9.17 -5.74 23.19
CA LYS A 230 -8.89 -4.30 23.36
C LYS A 230 -8.77 -3.57 22.01
N MET A 231 -8.12 -4.20 21.03
CA MET A 231 -8.00 -3.66 19.67
C MET A 231 -9.36 -3.57 19.00
N LEU A 232 -10.20 -4.60 19.14
CA LEU A 232 -11.56 -4.65 18.60
C LEU A 232 -12.46 -3.56 19.23
N ILE A 233 -12.41 -3.38 20.56
CA ILE A 233 -13.13 -2.29 21.24
C ILE A 233 -12.70 -0.93 20.70
N GLN A 234 -11.40 -0.71 20.51
CA GLN A 234 -10.90 0.54 19.93
C GLN A 234 -11.41 0.75 18.49
N MET A 235 -11.43 -0.31 17.67
CA MET A 235 -11.95 -0.24 16.30
C MET A 235 -13.43 0.12 16.24
N LEU A 236 -14.27 -0.49 17.07
CA LEU A 236 -15.71 -0.19 17.11
C LEU A 236 -15.98 1.20 17.71
N SER A 237 -15.17 1.65 18.67
CA SER A 237 -15.31 2.99 19.26
C SER A 237 -14.98 4.10 18.27
N GLU A 238 -14.07 3.88 17.33
CA GLU A 238 -13.69 4.87 16.31
C GLU A 238 -14.72 4.98 15.17
N ASP A 239 -15.59 3.98 14.97
CA ASP A 239 -16.63 3.98 13.94
C ASP A 239 -17.99 3.50 14.47
N PRO A 240 -18.73 4.32 15.24
CA PRO A 240 -20.02 3.94 15.81
C PRO A 240 -21.12 3.70 14.76
N SER A 241 -20.88 4.11 13.51
CA SER A 241 -21.79 3.86 12.39
C SER A 241 -21.70 2.44 11.84
N PHE A 242 -20.61 1.73 12.15
CA PHE A 242 -20.37 0.37 11.68
C PHE A 242 -21.23 -0.61 12.47
N LYS A 243 -22.19 -1.24 11.79
CA LYS A 243 -22.97 -2.36 12.33
C LYS A 243 -22.43 -3.66 11.75
N PRO A 244 -21.88 -4.57 12.57
CA PRO A 244 -21.43 -5.86 12.08
C PRO A 244 -22.63 -6.64 11.52
N GLN A 245 -22.55 -7.01 10.25
CA GLN A 245 -23.52 -7.91 9.61
C GLN A 245 -23.00 -9.34 9.75
N GLY A 246 -23.77 -10.22 10.40
CA GLY A 246 -23.40 -11.62 10.54
C GLY A 246 -23.47 -12.33 9.20
N GLY A 247 -22.33 -12.63 8.58
CA GLY A 247 -22.23 -13.46 7.39
C GLY A 247 -21.91 -14.91 7.73
N ASN A 248 -22.14 -15.79 6.76
CA ASN A 248 -21.84 -17.22 6.84
C ASN A 248 -20.38 -17.44 7.27
N LEU A 249 -20.18 -17.94 8.50
CA LEU A 249 -18.91 -18.47 8.95
C LEU A 249 -18.61 -19.74 8.16
N GLY A 250 -17.42 -19.81 7.55
CA GLY A 250 -16.91 -21.04 6.97
C GLY A 250 -16.45 -21.99 8.07
N GLU A 251 -16.46 -23.29 7.78
CA GLU A 251 -16.07 -24.36 8.73
C GLU A 251 -14.61 -24.24 9.20
N ASN A 252 -13.74 -23.55 8.43
CA ASN A 252 -12.34 -23.28 8.75
C ASN A 252 -12.11 -22.00 9.58
N ASP A 253 -13.16 -21.20 9.85
CA ASP A 253 -13.04 -19.89 10.52
C ASP A 253 -13.06 -19.97 12.06
N MET A 254 -13.07 -21.18 12.64
CA MET A 254 -13.23 -21.36 14.10
C MET A 254 -11.99 -21.90 14.82
N ASP A 255 -10.97 -22.41 14.11
CA ASP A 255 -9.80 -23.08 14.71
C ASP A 255 -8.65 -22.12 15.07
N TYR A 256 -8.98 -20.98 15.68
CA TYR A 256 -7.97 -19.99 16.07
C TYR A 256 -7.36 -20.21 17.46
N ASP A 257 -7.94 -21.10 18.27
CA ASP A 257 -7.61 -21.32 19.69
C ASP A 257 -6.50 -22.35 19.95
N THR A 258 -5.87 -22.88 18.90
CA THR A 258 -4.91 -23.98 19.01
C THR A 258 -3.47 -23.55 19.32
N ASP A 259 -2.99 -22.38 18.85
CA ASP A 259 -1.60 -21.92 19.06
C ASP A 259 -1.47 -20.39 19.09
N ALA A 260 -0.33 -19.88 19.57
CA ALA A 260 -0.02 -18.44 19.52
C ALA A 260 0.03 -17.92 18.07
N LYS A 261 0.39 -18.77 17.10
CA LYS A 261 0.42 -18.44 15.67
C LYS A 261 -0.97 -18.24 15.08
N THR A 262 -1.95 -19.03 15.49
CA THR A 262 -3.33 -18.88 15.01
C THR A 262 -3.96 -17.62 15.59
N MET A 263 -3.66 -17.28 16.84
CA MET A 263 -4.03 -16.00 17.45
C MET A 263 -3.39 -14.79 16.73
N ALA A 264 -2.13 -14.93 16.31
CA ALA A 264 -1.46 -13.91 15.49
C ALA A 264 -2.10 -13.78 14.09
N ALA A 265 -2.51 -14.90 13.49
CA ALA A 265 -3.23 -14.92 12.22
C ALA A 265 -4.61 -14.22 12.32
N LEU A 266 -5.36 -14.47 13.40
CA LEU A 266 -6.64 -13.80 13.67
C LEU A 266 -6.46 -12.29 13.80
N ARG A 267 -5.47 -11.84 14.58
CA ARG A 267 -5.13 -10.42 14.71
C ARG A 267 -4.75 -9.79 13.37
N ARG A 268 -3.93 -10.49 12.57
CA ARG A 268 -3.53 -10.05 11.23
C ARG A 268 -4.74 -9.89 10.32
N GLN A 269 -5.62 -10.89 10.27
CA GLN A 269 -6.82 -10.88 9.46
C GLN A 269 -7.74 -9.71 9.84
N LEU A 270 -7.95 -9.49 11.14
CA LEU A 270 -8.75 -8.36 11.64
C LEU A 270 -8.16 -7.00 11.23
N LYS A 271 -6.82 -6.83 11.34
CA LYS A 271 -6.13 -5.60 10.92
C LYS A 271 -6.28 -5.37 9.41
N ILE A 272 -6.03 -6.39 8.59
CA ILE A 272 -6.14 -6.32 7.12
C ILE A 272 -7.57 -5.99 6.70
N ALA A 273 -8.57 -6.68 7.27
CA ALA A 273 -9.97 -6.47 6.94
C ALA A 273 -10.41 -5.03 7.27
N ARG A 274 -10.01 -4.52 8.44
CA ARG A 274 -10.23 -3.12 8.82
C ARG A 274 -9.59 -2.14 7.83
N GLU A 275 -8.31 -2.34 7.51
CA GLU A 275 -7.58 -1.44 6.62
C GLU A 275 -8.19 -1.41 5.21
N LYS A 276 -8.61 -2.57 4.69
CA LYS A 276 -9.37 -2.66 3.43
C LYS A 276 -10.67 -1.87 3.50
N TYR A 277 -11.48 -2.08 4.54
CA TYR A 277 -12.74 -1.36 4.74
C TYR A 277 -12.53 0.16 4.82
N CYS A 278 -11.59 0.62 5.67
CA CYS A 278 -11.24 2.04 5.79
C CYS A 278 -10.78 2.64 4.46
N ARG A 279 -9.97 1.91 3.67
CA ARG A 279 -9.48 2.35 2.36
C ARG A 279 -10.62 2.52 1.36
N TYR A 280 -11.55 1.57 1.29
CA TYR A 280 -12.70 1.66 0.39
C TYR A 280 -13.68 2.74 0.83
N ARG A 281 -13.92 2.90 2.14
CA ARG A 281 -14.79 3.93 2.70
C ARG A 281 -14.31 5.35 2.41
N ARG A 282 -12.99 5.58 2.45
CA ARG A 282 -12.38 6.90 2.18
C ARG A 282 -12.35 7.24 0.68
N ASN A 283 -12.61 6.29 -0.20
CA ASN A 283 -12.59 6.57 -1.63
C ASN A 283 -13.74 7.54 -1.98
N PRO A 284 -13.48 8.71 -2.58
CA PRO A 284 -14.51 9.69 -2.89
C PRO A 284 -15.62 9.15 -3.80
N PHE A 285 -15.33 8.12 -4.62
CA PHE A 285 -16.36 7.43 -5.40
C PHE A 285 -17.37 6.66 -4.54
N CYS A 286 -16.96 6.15 -3.38
CA CYS A 286 -17.84 5.50 -2.42
C CYS A 286 -18.64 6.52 -1.61
N THR A 287 -18.01 7.61 -1.18
CA THR A 287 -18.67 8.66 -0.37
C THR A 287 -19.70 9.43 -1.20
N GLY A 288 -19.36 9.78 -2.45
CA GLY A 288 -20.30 10.36 -3.41
C GLY A 288 -21.34 9.35 -3.88
N GLY A 289 -20.98 8.07 -3.98
CA GLY A 289 -21.90 6.97 -4.28
C GLY A 289 -22.96 6.78 -3.20
N LYS A 290 -22.59 6.81 -1.91
CA LYS A 290 -23.54 6.76 -0.79
C LYS A 290 -24.50 7.96 -0.81
N LEU A 291 -24.00 9.18 -0.98
CA LEU A 291 -24.86 10.37 -1.12
C LEU A 291 -25.77 10.29 -2.34
N ALA A 292 -25.28 9.80 -3.49
CA ALA A 292 -26.09 9.64 -4.70
C ALA A 292 -27.12 8.51 -4.56
N GLN A 293 -26.76 7.41 -3.90
CA GLN A 293 -27.62 6.25 -3.70
C GLN A 293 -28.70 6.54 -2.63
N GLU A 294 -28.34 7.22 -1.55
CA GLU A 294 -29.24 7.73 -0.51
C GLU A 294 -30.19 8.80 -1.09
N ASN A 295 -29.69 9.75 -1.89
CA ASN A 295 -30.54 10.69 -2.62
C ASN A 295 -31.43 10.00 -3.66
N SER A 296 -30.96 8.94 -4.32
CA SER A 296 -31.78 8.16 -5.27
C SER A 296 -32.84 7.34 -4.55
N LEU A 297 -32.55 6.76 -3.38
CA LEU A 297 -33.53 6.06 -2.55
C LEU A 297 -34.59 7.03 -2.03
N ILE A 298 -34.19 8.21 -1.56
CA ILE A 298 -35.10 9.29 -1.12
C ILE A 298 -35.95 9.78 -2.30
N LEU A 299 -35.40 9.89 -3.51
CA LEU A 299 -36.16 10.24 -4.72
C LEU A 299 -37.12 9.14 -5.15
N TYR A 300 -36.73 7.86 -5.02
CA TYR A 300 -37.63 6.73 -5.28
C TYR A 300 -38.75 6.64 -4.23
N ASP A 301 -38.44 6.87 -2.96
CA ASP A 301 -39.41 6.84 -1.86
C ASP A 301 -40.36 8.03 -1.92
N CYS A 302 -39.88 9.25 -2.21
CA CYS A 302 -40.73 10.43 -2.49
C CYS A 302 -41.60 10.25 -3.74
N LYS A 303 -41.16 9.47 -4.74
CA LYS A 303 -41.96 9.18 -5.93
C LYS A 303 -43.04 8.14 -5.62
N ASN A 304 -42.75 7.16 -4.76
CA ASN A 304 -43.74 6.20 -4.28
C ASN A 304 -44.75 6.84 -3.32
N HIS A 305 -44.32 7.68 -2.37
CA HIS A 305 -45.21 8.36 -1.43
C HIS A 305 -46.20 9.31 -2.14
N ARG A 306 -45.77 9.99 -3.21
CA ARG A 306 -46.69 10.78 -4.07
C ARG A 306 -47.68 9.91 -4.86
N VAL A 307 -47.32 8.67 -5.20
CA VAL A 307 -48.25 7.73 -5.87
C VAL A 307 -49.26 7.17 -4.87
N TYR A 308 -48.87 6.93 -3.61
CA TYR A 308 -49.78 6.52 -2.54
C TYR A 308 -50.73 7.64 -2.10
N GLU A 309 -50.28 8.90 -2.02
CA GLU A 309 -51.17 10.04 -1.74
C GLU A 309 -52.16 10.32 -2.88
N PHE A 310 -51.78 10.09 -4.14
CA PHE A 310 -52.73 10.21 -5.26
C PHE A 310 -53.78 9.08 -5.29
N CYS A 311 -53.43 7.86 -4.87
CA CYS A 311 -54.40 6.76 -4.77
C CYS A 311 -55.36 6.89 -3.58
N ASN A 312 -54.95 7.49 -2.46
CA ASN A 312 -55.83 7.71 -1.29
C ASN A 312 -56.69 8.97 -1.36
N SER A 313 -56.41 9.89 -2.29
CA SER A 313 -57.25 11.08 -2.53
C SER A 313 -58.29 10.87 -3.65
N SER A 314 -58.39 9.65 -4.18
CA SER A 314 -59.34 9.26 -5.24
C SER A 314 -60.19 8.04 -4.87
N ALA A 315 -60.50 7.88 -3.57
CA ALA A 315 -61.51 6.96 -3.03
C ALA A 315 -62.53 7.73 -2.19
#